data_AF-A0A973U527-F1
#
_entry.id   AF-A0A973U527-F1
#
_cell.length_a   1.000
_cell.length_b   1.000
_cell.length_c   1.000
_cell.angle_alpha   90.00
_cell.angle_beta   90.00
_cell.angle_gamma   90.00
#
_symmetry.space_group_name_H-M   'P 1'
#
loop_
_entity.id
_entity.type
_entity.pdbx_description
1 polymer ?
#
loop_
_entity_poly.entity_id
_entity_poly.type
_entity_poly.pdbx_seq_one_letter_code
_entity_poly.pdbx_strand_id
1 'polypeptide(L)'
;ECAPDQAHKYGIVGVGETVGDGFRITKMVEKPAKGTAPSNFFINGRYILQPEIFPILEKQERGAGNEIQLTDGMVKLAEAQAFAAYRFRGDTYDCGAKDGFILANVAFALERGDIRPIVEGPLKTLLQGLK
;
A
#
# COMPACT_ATOMS: atom_id res chain seq x y z
N GLU A 1 -2.17 5.60 3.87
CA GLU A 1 -3.45 6.12 3.32
C GLU A 1 -3.21 6.61 1.92
N CYS A 2 -4.22 6.54 1.05
CA CYS A 2 -4.13 7.07 -0.31
C CYS A 2 -5.17 8.18 -0.54
N ALA A 3 -4.96 9.01 -1.57
CA ALA A 3 -5.99 9.92 -2.02
C ALA A 3 -7.22 9.11 -2.53
N PRO A 4 -8.47 9.58 -2.29
CA PRO A 4 -9.66 8.79 -2.61
C PRO A 4 -9.77 8.37 -4.09
N ASP A 5 -9.31 9.21 -5.00
CA ASP A 5 -9.27 8.95 -6.44
C ASP A 5 -8.23 7.88 -6.82
N GLN A 6 -7.26 7.60 -5.96
CA GLN A 6 -6.21 6.59 -6.16
C GLN A 6 -6.56 5.22 -5.56
N ALA A 7 -7.63 5.11 -4.77
CA ALA A 7 -8.00 3.89 -4.05
C ALA A 7 -8.16 2.66 -4.97
N HIS A 8 -8.62 2.86 -6.21
CA HIS A 8 -8.80 1.81 -7.22
C HIS A 8 -7.49 1.12 -7.67
N LYS A 9 -6.33 1.69 -7.32
CA LYS A 9 -5.01 1.13 -7.64
C LYS A 9 -4.53 0.08 -6.64
N TYR A 10 -5.16 0.00 -5.46
CA TYR A 10 -4.65 -0.75 -4.32
C TYR A 10 -5.70 -1.68 -3.71
N GLY A 11 -5.25 -2.64 -2.90
CA GLY A 11 -6.13 -3.33 -1.95
C GLY A 11 -6.49 -2.40 -0.80
N ILE A 12 -7.79 -2.19 -0.57
CA ILE A 12 -8.31 -1.28 0.46
C ILE A 12 -9.01 -2.07 1.56
N VAL A 13 -8.76 -1.68 2.81
CA VAL A 13 -9.37 -2.32 3.98
C VAL A 13 -10.47 -1.47 4.60
N GLY A 14 -11.49 -2.10 5.17
CA GLY A 14 -12.47 -1.46 6.04
C GLY A 14 -11.91 -1.28 7.45
N VAL A 15 -12.30 -0.20 8.11
CA VAL A 15 -11.87 0.15 9.47
C VAL A 15 -12.88 -0.37 10.48
N GLY A 16 -12.41 -1.09 11.49
CA GLY A 16 -13.20 -1.57 12.62
C GLY A 16 -12.69 -1.02 13.96
N GLU A 17 -12.90 -1.80 15.01
CA GLU A 17 -12.48 -1.45 16.37
C GLU A 17 -10.96 -1.25 16.49
N THR A 18 -10.55 -0.31 17.34
CA THR A 18 -9.13 -0.03 17.60
C THR A 18 -8.48 -1.20 18.35
N VAL A 19 -7.28 -1.58 17.94
CA VAL A 19 -6.48 -2.63 18.59
C VAL A 19 -5.01 -2.20 18.59
N GLY A 20 -4.47 -1.89 19.77
CA GLY A 20 -3.11 -1.34 19.90
C GLY A 20 -2.95 -0.04 19.10
N ASP A 21 -1.87 0.05 18.30
CA ASP A 21 -1.63 1.16 17.37
C ASP A 21 -2.36 1.01 16.01
N GLY A 22 -3.29 0.07 15.92
CA GLY A 22 -3.98 -0.32 14.70
C GLY A 22 -5.49 -0.49 14.88
N PHE A 23 -6.11 -1.23 13.95
CA PHE A 23 -7.55 -1.49 13.99
C PHE A 23 -7.89 -2.87 13.41
N ARG A 24 -9.05 -3.43 13.80
CA ARG A 24 -9.61 -4.64 13.19
C ARG A 24 -10.02 -4.36 11.75
N ILE A 25 -9.67 -5.25 10.85
CA ILE A 25 -10.10 -5.15 9.45
C ILE A 25 -11.51 -5.73 9.33
N THR A 26 -12.47 -4.92 8.89
CA THR A 26 -13.88 -5.33 8.70
C THR A 26 -14.17 -5.88 7.32
N LYS A 27 -13.39 -5.45 6.33
CA LYS A 27 -13.53 -5.85 4.92
C LYS A 27 -12.19 -5.70 4.22
N MET A 28 -11.91 -6.52 3.22
CA MET A 28 -10.79 -6.35 2.30
C MET A 28 -11.33 -6.36 0.88
N VAL A 29 -10.93 -5.38 0.06
CA VAL A 29 -11.36 -5.26 -1.34
C VAL A 29 -10.14 -4.97 -2.21
N GLU A 30 -9.82 -5.87 -3.13
CA GLU A 30 -8.77 -5.67 -4.13
C GLU A 30 -9.27 -4.69 -5.21
N LYS A 31 -8.52 -3.61 -5.45
CA LYS A 31 -8.76 -2.63 -6.53
C LYS A 31 -10.25 -2.23 -6.65
N PRO A 32 -10.84 -1.63 -5.60
CA PRO A 32 -12.25 -1.28 -5.61
C PRO A 32 -12.58 -0.35 -6.79
N ALA A 33 -13.79 -0.48 -7.32
CA ALA A 33 -14.30 0.49 -8.28
C ALA A 33 -14.28 1.90 -7.68
N LYS A 34 -14.14 2.92 -8.54
CA LYS A 34 -14.11 4.31 -8.09
C LYS A 34 -15.38 4.62 -7.29
N GLY A 35 -15.20 5.16 -6.09
CA GLY A 35 -16.30 5.49 -5.18
C GLY A 35 -16.84 4.34 -4.33
N THR A 36 -16.35 3.10 -4.48
CA THR A 36 -16.82 1.95 -3.68
C THR A 36 -15.83 1.46 -2.63
N ALA A 37 -14.69 2.16 -2.48
CA ALA A 37 -13.66 1.84 -1.50
C ALA A 37 -14.21 1.95 -0.07
N PRO A 38 -14.00 0.94 0.80
CA PRO A 38 -14.53 0.95 2.16
C PRO A 38 -13.82 1.94 3.09
N SER A 39 -12.63 2.42 2.72
CA SER A 39 -11.89 3.49 3.38
C SER A 39 -10.82 4.07 2.44
N ASN A 40 -9.87 4.85 2.98
CA ASN A 40 -8.65 5.30 2.30
C ASN A 40 -7.38 4.56 2.78
N PHE A 41 -7.51 3.52 3.61
CA PHE A 41 -6.40 2.69 4.08
C PHE A 41 -6.09 1.59 3.07
N PHE A 42 -4.95 1.75 2.38
CA PHE A 42 -4.45 0.76 1.44
C PHE A 42 -3.42 -0.18 2.06
N ILE A 43 -3.32 -1.38 1.49
CA ILE A 43 -2.36 -2.41 1.86
C ILE A 43 -1.03 -2.12 1.16
N ASN A 44 0.03 -1.82 1.92
CA ASN A 44 1.34 -1.41 1.39
C ASN A 44 2.30 -2.58 1.06
N GLY A 45 1.79 -3.81 0.99
CA GLY A 45 2.61 -4.98 0.67
C GLY A 45 3.49 -5.45 1.84
N ARG A 46 3.06 -5.28 3.09
CA ARG A 46 3.70 -5.87 4.28
C ARG A 46 2.66 -6.69 5.04
N TYR A 47 2.97 -7.95 5.27
CA TYR A 47 2.04 -8.90 5.84
C TYR A 47 2.72 -9.78 6.88
N ILE A 48 2.01 -10.06 7.96
CA ILE A 48 2.30 -11.17 8.87
C ILE A 48 1.07 -12.06 8.77
N LEU A 49 1.20 -13.20 8.07
CA LEU A 49 0.11 -14.12 7.80
C LEU A 49 0.38 -15.43 8.53
N GLN A 50 -0.67 -15.97 9.14
CA GLN A 50 -0.59 -17.28 9.77
C GLN A 50 -0.50 -18.39 8.73
N PRO A 51 0.13 -19.54 9.03
CA PRO A 51 0.39 -20.62 8.07
C PRO A 51 -0.86 -21.17 7.37
N GLU A 52 -2.06 -21.00 7.94
CA GLU A 52 -3.34 -21.39 7.35
C GLU A 52 -3.60 -20.72 5.99
N ILE A 53 -2.86 -19.66 5.63
CA ILE A 53 -2.92 -19.07 4.30
C ILE A 53 -2.43 -20.01 3.19
N PHE A 54 -1.46 -20.88 3.47
CA PHE A 54 -0.85 -21.74 2.45
C PHE A 54 -1.84 -22.74 1.81
N PRO A 55 -2.63 -23.54 2.57
CA PRO A 55 -3.62 -24.43 1.96
C PRO A 55 -4.75 -23.67 1.24
N ILE A 56 -5.01 -22.42 1.61
CA ILE A 56 -5.97 -21.56 0.88
C ILE A 56 -5.38 -21.18 -0.49
N LEU A 57 -4.13 -20.70 -0.51
CA LEU A 57 -3.44 -20.30 -1.74
C LEU A 57 -3.21 -21.47 -2.70
N GLU A 58 -2.96 -22.67 -2.18
CA GLU A 58 -2.80 -23.89 -2.98
C GLU A 58 -4.05 -24.20 -3.82
N LYS A 59 -5.24 -23.90 -3.30
CA LYS A 59 -6.54 -24.18 -3.94
C LYS A 59 -7.17 -22.94 -4.58
N GLN A 60 -6.46 -21.81 -4.56
CA GLN A 60 -6.98 -20.53 -4.97
C GLN A 60 -7.11 -20.46 -6.50
N GLU A 61 -8.29 -20.10 -6.97
CA GLU A 61 -8.54 -19.84 -8.40
C GLU A 61 -7.98 -18.47 -8.82
N ARG A 62 -7.81 -18.28 -10.13
CA ARG A 62 -7.35 -17.01 -10.69
C ARG A 62 -8.44 -15.95 -10.55
N GLY A 63 -8.06 -14.80 -10.00
CA GLY A 63 -8.93 -13.64 -9.81
C GLY A 63 -8.61 -12.52 -10.79
N ALA A 64 -8.48 -11.30 -10.26
CA ALA A 64 -8.18 -10.11 -11.05
C ALA A 64 -6.89 -10.29 -11.86
N GLY A 65 -6.93 -9.90 -13.14
CA GLY A 65 -5.77 -9.99 -14.04
C GLY A 65 -5.36 -11.42 -14.44
N ASN A 66 -6.22 -12.42 -14.19
CA ASN A 66 -5.91 -13.84 -14.43
C ASN A 66 -4.74 -14.37 -13.58
N GLU A 67 -4.57 -13.82 -12.37
CA GLU A 67 -3.52 -14.17 -11.42
C GLU A 67 -4.11 -14.80 -10.15
N ILE A 68 -3.31 -15.61 -9.46
CA ILE A 68 -3.66 -16.08 -8.11
C ILE A 68 -3.37 -14.94 -7.13
N GLN A 69 -4.43 -14.27 -6.65
CA GLN A 69 -4.30 -13.08 -5.82
C GLN A 69 -4.18 -13.43 -4.33
N LEU A 70 -3.18 -12.85 -3.66
CA LEU A 70 -3.00 -12.98 -2.21
C LEU A 70 -4.17 -12.35 -1.44
N THR A 71 -4.68 -11.20 -1.89
CA THR A 71 -5.80 -10.50 -1.24
C THR A 71 -7.04 -11.38 -1.17
N ASP A 72 -7.36 -12.08 -2.25
CA ASP A 72 -8.49 -13.02 -2.28
C ASP A 72 -8.26 -14.19 -1.30
N GLY A 73 -7.01 -14.63 -1.11
CA GLY A 73 -6.65 -15.66 -0.15
C GLY A 73 -6.79 -15.16 1.29
N MET A 74 -6.42 -13.90 1.55
CA MET A 74 -6.61 -13.24 2.84
C MET A 74 -8.10 -13.03 3.15
N VAL A 75 -8.94 -12.73 2.15
CA VAL A 75 -10.40 -12.65 2.31
C VAL A 75 -10.97 -14.00 2.77
N LYS A 76 -10.57 -15.10 2.12
CA LYS A 76 -10.96 -16.45 2.55
C LYS A 76 -10.46 -16.78 3.96
N LEU A 77 -9.21 -16.41 4.26
CA LEU A 77 -8.64 -16.63 5.60
C LEU A 77 -9.39 -15.82 6.67
N ALA A 78 -9.90 -14.65 6.33
CA ALA A 78 -10.66 -13.79 7.23
C ALA A 78 -12.00 -14.40 7.68
N GLU A 79 -12.50 -15.42 6.99
CA GLU A 79 -13.69 -16.18 7.42
C GLU A 79 -13.38 -17.08 8.64
N ALA A 80 -12.13 -17.48 8.81
CA ALA A 80 -11.69 -18.37 9.88
C ALA A 80 -10.96 -17.64 11.02
N GLN A 81 -10.33 -16.49 10.75
CA GLN A 81 -9.59 -15.73 11.77
C GLN A 81 -9.67 -14.21 11.56
N ALA A 82 -9.61 -13.47 12.66
CA ALA A 82 -9.68 -12.01 12.62
C ALA A 82 -8.36 -11.37 12.18
N PHE A 83 -8.44 -10.43 11.25
CA PHE A 83 -7.31 -9.61 10.80
C PHE A 83 -7.23 -8.28 11.58
N ALA A 84 -6.01 -7.76 11.70
CA ALA A 84 -5.74 -6.41 12.19
C ALA A 84 -4.82 -5.68 11.22
N ALA A 85 -5.09 -4.39 11.01
CA ALA A 85 -4.25 -3.49 10.25
C ALA A 85 -3.33 -2.73 11.21
N TYR A 86 -2.06 -2.62 10.85
CA TYR A 86 -1.12 -1.69 11.49
C TYR A 86 -1.00 -0.41 10.64
N ARG A 87 -1.23 0.75 11.25
CA ARG A 87 -1.08 2.03 10.55
C ARG A 87 0.39 2.44 10.56
N PHE A 88 1.06 2.25 9.42
CA PHE A 88 2.40 2.77 9.21
C PHE A 88 2.42 4.30 9.32
N ARG A 89 3.40 4.85 10.07
CA ARG A 89 3.51 6.29 10.37
C ARG A 89 4.66 6.99 9.62
N GLY A 90 5.36 6.29 8.73
CA GLY A 90 6.40 6.89 7.89
C GLY A 90 5.91 7.20 6.49
N ASP A 91 6.82 7.74 5.68
CA ASP A 91 6.58 7.98 4.26
C ASP A 91 6.76 6.70 3.44
N THR A 92 5.93 6.56 2.42
CA THR A 92 5.99 5.43 1.48
C THR A 92 6.13 5.94 0.06
N TYR A 93 7.03 5.36 -0.71
CA TYR A 93 7.18 5.62 -2.13
C TYR A 93 6.91 4.33 -2.91
N ASP A 94 5.93 4.36 -3.81
CA ASP A 94 5.63 3.25 -4.70
C ASP A 94 6.59 3.27 -5.89
N CYS A 95 7.72 2.56 -5.77
CA CYS A 95 8.71 2.45 -6.83
C CYS A 95 8.24 1.63 -8.04
N GLY A 96 7.06 1.02 -8.00
CA GLY A 96 6.42 0.40 -9.18
C GLY A 96 5.83 1.45 -10.14
N ALA A 97 5.56 2.65 -9.65
CA ALA A 97 5.08 3.78 -10.45
C ALA A 97 6.24 4.73 -10.82
N LYS A 98 6.16 5.35 -12.00
CA LYS A 98 7.24 6.21 -12.53
C LYS A 98 7.51 7.43 -11.63
N ASP A 99 6.45 8.06 -11.17
CA ASP A 99 6.48 9.19 -10.25
C ASP A 99 7.03 8.78 -8.88
N GLY A 100 6.53 7.68 -8.31
CA GLY A 100 7.01 7.16 -7.03
C GLY A 100 8.49 6.78 -7.05
N PHE A 101 8.99 6.18 -8.15
CA PHE A 101 10.41 5.89 -8.33
C PHE A 101 11.28 7.17 -8.33
N ILE A 102 10.87 8.22 -9.04
CA ILE A 102 11.62 9.49 -9.08
C ILE A 102 11.62 10.14 -7.70
N LEU A 103 10.45 10.24 -7.06
CA LEU A 103 10.30 10.87 -5.76
C LEU A 103 11.07 10.12 -4.66
N ALA A 104 11.11 8.79 -4.70
CA ALA A 104 11.94 7.99 -3.81
C ALA A 104 13.41 8.40 -3.91
N ASN A 105 13.96 8.41 -5.13
CA ASN A 105 15.37 8.77 -5.34
C ASN A 105 15.68 10.19 -4.86
N VAL A 106 14.80 11.15 -5.13
CA VAL A 106 14.96 12.54 -4.65
C VAL A 106 14.92 12.60 -3.12
N ALA A 107 13.96 11.93 -2.48
CA ALA A 107 13.84 11.91 -1.02
C ALA A 107 15.09 11.32 -0.36
N PHE A 108 15.54 10.15 -0.80
CA PHE A 108 16.75 9.52 -0.29
C PHE A 108 18.00 10.36 -0.55
N ALA A 109 18.10 11.02 -1.71
CA ALA A 109 19.22 11.91 -2.01
C ALA A 109 19.27 13.14 -1.10
N LEU A 110 18.11 13.69 -0.72
CA LEU A 110 18.01 14.83 0.19
C LEU A 110 18.21 14.46 1.67
N GLU A 111 17.96 13.22 2.06
CA GLU A 111 18.21 12.74 3.43
C GLU A 111 19.70 12.42 3.66
N ARG A 112 20.40 11.98 2.61
CA ARG A 112 21.78 11.54 2.67
C ARG A 112 22.78 12.69 2.75
N GLY A 113 23.58 12.73 3.82
CA GLY A 113 24.58 13.78 4.03
C GLY A 113 25.70 13.84 2.99
N ASP A 114 26.01 12.74 2.30
CA ASP A 114 27.02 12.67 1.24
C ASP A 114 26.49 13.10 -0.15
N ILE A 115 25.17 13.03 -0.36
CA ILE A 115 24.54 13.32 -1.65
C ILE A 115 23.85 14.69 -1.64
N ARG A 116 23.12 15.01 -0.56
CA ARG A 116 22.33 16.24 -0.44
C ARG A 116 23.11 17.50 -0.84
N PRO A 117 24.36 17.73 -0.38
CA PRO A 117 25.10 18.95 -0.74
C PRO A 117 25.35 19.10 -2.26
N ILE A 118 25.36 17.98 -3.00
CA ILE A 118 25.62 17.95 -4.43
C ILE A 118 24.34 18.27 -5.23
N VAL A 119 23.18 17.77 -4.79
CA VAL A 119 21.94 17.80 -5.58
C VAL A 119 20.92 18.86 -5.15
N GLU A 120 20.98 19.37 -3.92
CA GLU A 120 19.95 20.29 -3.39
C GLU A 120 19.87 21.60 -4.21
N GLY A 121 21.01 22.19 -4.56
CA GLY A 121 21.07 23.39 -5.39
C GLY A 121 20.48 23.17 -6.80
N PRO A 122 20.99 22.20 -7.58
CA PRO A 122 20.43 21.85 -8.89
C PRO A 122 18.93 21.56 -8.87
N LEU A 123 18.44 20.82 -7.86
CA LEU A 123 17.01 20.53 -7.72
C LEU A 123 16.17 21.79 -7.52
N LYS A 124 16.61 22.74 -6.68
CA LYS A 124 15.93 24.03 -6.50
C LYS A 124 15.86 24.82 -7.80
N THR A 125 16.95 24.87 -8.57
CA THR A 125 16.98 25.55 -9.87
C THR A 125 16.00 24.91 -10.87
N LEU A 126 15.93 23.58 -10.93
CA LEU A 126 14.97 22.87 -11.79
C LEU A 126 13.53 23.23 -11.45
N LEU A 127 13.19 23.30 -10.15
CA LEU A 127 11.84 23.63 -9.71
C LEU A 127 11.46 25.09 -10.01
N GLN A 128 12.40 26.03 -9.91
CA GLN A 128 12.17 27.43 -10.28
C GLN A 128 11.92 27.63 -11.78
N GLY A 129 12.36 26.70 -12.62
CA GLY A 129 12.16 26.72 -14.06
C GLY A 129 10.79 26.20 -14.53
N LEU A 130 9.94 25.72 -13.62
CA LEU A 130 8.58 25.28 -13.95
C LEU A 130 7.73 26.53 -14.29
N LYS A 131 7.16 26.54 -15.50
CA LYS A 131 6.23 27.59 -15.97
C LYS A 131 4.80 27.28 -15.59
#